data_AF-A0A7S1MIE9-F1
#
_entry.id   AF-A0A7S1MIE9-F1
#
_cell.length_a   1.000
_cell.length_b   1.000
_cell.length_c   1.000
_cell.angle_alpha   90.00
_cell.angle_beta   90.00
_cell.angle_gamma   90.00
#
_symmetry.space_group_name_H-M   'P 1'
#
loop_
_entity.id
_entity.type
_entity.pdbx_description
1 polymer ?
#
loop_
_entity_poly.entity_id
_entity_poly.type
_entity_poly.pdbx_seq_one_letter_code
_entity_poly.pdbx_strand_id
1 'polypeptide(L)'
;RSLAVASTTVTDASILLVADRCRRLRMLNVSSTDGSVSDSSITRVAKTCPKLEHLYVAYTAGRVSDAAIAAVAAGCALLSYLNVSGTDGAVTDAAIQAVVDRCPYMHWLNVSDTQGAVTEPLLRRMKLEHPGIAIIDF
;
A
#
# COMPACT_ATOMS: atom_id res chain seq x y z
N ARG A 1 -5.51 17.26 3.23
CA ARG A 1 -4.21 17.43 3.92
C ARG A 1 -3.38 16.21 3.58
N SER A 2 -2.40 16.37 2.70
CA SER A 2 -1.37 15.37 2.38
C SER A 2 -0.21 15.53 3.37
N LEU A 3 0.37 14.42 3.81
CA LEU A 3 1.61 14.42 4.57
C LEU A 3 2.63 13.66 3.74
N ALA A 4 3.57 14.38 3.14
CA ALA A 4 4.78 13.81 2.55
C ALA A 4 5.91 14.13 3.53
N VAL A 5 6.40 13.12 4.24
CA VAL A 5 7.52 13.30 5.17
C VAL A 5 8.79 12.86 4.46
N ALA A 6 9.42 13.78 3.74
CA ALA A 6 10.78 13.59 3.25
C ALA A 6 11.75 14.29 4.21
N SER A 7 12.73 13.55 4.73
CA SER A 7 13.88 14.01 5.55
C SER A 7 13.77 14.09 7.09
N THR A 8 12.77 13.48 7.71
CA THR A 8 12.89 13.05 9.12
C THR A 8 12.78 11.53 9.14
N THR A 9 13.55 10.83 9.98
CA THR A 9 13.53 9.36 10.10
C THR A 9 12.09 8.86 10.32
N VAL A 10 11.42 8.47 9.23
CA VAL A 10 10.06 7.93 9.29
C VAL A 10 10.16 6.53 9.88
N THR A 11 9.57 6.37 11.06
CA THR A 11 9.54 5.12 11.82
C THR A 11 8.11 4.72 12.13
N ASP A 12 7.90 3.47 12.53
CA ASP A 12 6.63 3.01 13.07
C ASP A 12 6.09 3.95 14.17
N ALA A 13 6.93 4.39 15.10
CA ALA A 13 6.52 5.30 16.18
C ALA A 13 5.93 6.61 15.64
N SER A 14 6.56 7.20 14.62
CA SER A 14 6.07 8.42 13.98
C SER A 14 4.74 8.19 13.24
N ILE A 15 4.57 7.06 12.55
CA ILE A 15 3.35 6.72 11.82
C ILE A 15 2.20 6.44 12.78
N LEU A 16 2.46 5.76 13.91
CA LEU A 16 1.46 5.51 14.95
C LEU A 16 0.89 6.82 15.51
N LEU A 17 1.76 7.81 15.77
CA LEU A 17 1.32 9.14 16.20
C LEU A 17 0.46 9.84 15.15
N VAL A 18 0.86 9.77 13.86
CA VAL A 18 0.08 10.32 12.75
C VAL A 18 -1.28 9.63 12.66
N ALA A 19 -1.33 8.30 12.71
CA ALA A 19 -2.55 7.51 12.62
C ALA A 19 -3.55 7.88 13.75
N ASP A 20 -3.05 8.10 14.96
CA ASP A 20 -3.88 8.44 16.11
C ASP A 20 -4.48 9.85 16.04
N ARG A 21 -3.74 10.81 15.47
CA ARG A 21 -4.12 12.23 15.43
C ARG A 21 -4.76 12.68 14.12
N CYS A 22 -4.48 11.98 13.02
CA CYS A 22 -4.85 12.39 11.66
C CYS A 22 -5.90 11.46 11.04
N ARG A 23 -7.09 11.32 11.66
CA ARG A 23 -8.20 10.47 11.18
C ARG A 23 -8.76 10.81 9.78
N ARG A 24 -8.35 11.95 9.21
CA ARG A 24 -8.70 12.41 7.85
C ARG A 24 -7.52 12.36 6.89
N LEU A 25 -6.49 11.56 7.20
CA LEU A 25 -5.36 11.32 6.31
C LEU A 25 -5.88 10.73 4.99
N ARG A 26 -5.45 11.33 3.87
CA ARG A 26 -5.80 10.88 2.51
C ARG A 26 -4.62 10.28 1.77
N MET A 27 -3.40 10.63 2.16
CA MET A 27 -2.19 10.16 1.52
C MET A 27 -1.15 9.86 2.58
N LEU A 28 -0.52 8.70 2.47
CA LEU A 28 0.63 8.29 3.25
C LEU A 28 1.71 7.77 2.30
N ASN A 29 2.91 8.34 2.41
CA ASN A 29 4.08 7.84 1.72
C ASN A 29 5.15 7.50 2.76
N VAL A 30 5.54 6.24 2.79
CA VAL A 30 6.55 5.64 3.67
C VAL A 30 7.54 4.81 2.85
N SER A 31 7.68 5.13 1.57
CA SER A 31 8.65 4.49 0.70
C SER A 31 10.08 4.76 1.15
N SER A 32 11.01 3.86 0.84
CA SER A 32 12.45 3.98 1.11
C SER A 32 12.73 4.23 2.60
N THR A 33 12.07 3.46 3.45
CA THR A 33 12.23 3.52 4.91
C THR A 33 13.18 2.44 5.44
N ASP A 34 13.74 1.61 4.56
CA ASP A 34 14.79 0.62 4.83
C ASP A 34 14.51 -0.21 6.10
N GLY A 35 13.26 -0.62 6.26
CA GLY A 35 12.78 -1.46 7.36
C GLY A 35 12.40 -0.75 8.66
N SER A 36 12.48 0.59 8.69
CA SER A 36 12.02 1.42 9.82
C SER A 36 10.48 1.45 9.97
N VAL A 37 9.77 0.99 8.93
CA VAL A 37 8.31 0.89 8.88
C VAL A 37 7.92 -0.56 8.66
N SER A 38 6.90 -1.02 9.38
CA SER A 38 6.41 -2.39 9.32
C SER A 38 4.90 -2.48 9.24
N ASP A 39 4.41 -3.71 9.09
CA ASP A 39 2.98 -4.02 9.12
C ASP A 39 2.23 -3.40 10.30
N SER A 40 2.88 -3.26 11.45
CA SER A 40 2.27 -2.73 12.67
C SER A 40 1.70 -1.33 12.46
N SER A 41 2.51 -0.41 11.93
CA SER A 41 2.08 0.98 11.76
C SER A 41 1.13 1.16 10.58
N ILE A 42 1.33 0.42 9.48
CA ILE A 42 0.43 0.44 8.32
C ILE A 42 -0.95 -0.12 8.69
N THR A 43 -0.99 -1.20 9.46
CA THR A 43 -2.25 -1.75 10.00
C THR A 43 -2.96 -0.75 10.92
N ARG A 44 -2.21 0.01 11.73
CA ARG A 44 -2.81 1.08 12.56
C ARG A 44 -3.40 2.18 11.70
N VAL A 45 -2.72 2.61 10.65
CA VAL A 45 -3.23 3.58 9.67
C VAL A 45 -4.53 3.06 9.06
N ALA A 46 -4.55 1.81 8.57
CA ALA A 46 -5.74 1.21 7.99
C ALA A 46 -6.95 1.24 8.95
N LYS A 47 -6.73 0.94 10.23
CA LYS A 47 -7.79 0.92 11.26
C LYS A 47 -8.29 2.31 11.69
N THR A 48 -7.50 3.36 11.47
CA THR A 48 -7.78 4.69 12.04
C THR A 48 -8.05 5.76 10.98
N CYS A 49 -7.63 5.54 9.74
CA CYS A 49 -7.71 6.49 8.63
C CYS A 49 -8.56 5.92 7.48
N PRO A 50 -9.90 5.80 7.63
CA PRO A 50 -10.77 5.22 6.60
C PRO A 50 -10.88 6.08 5.33
N LYS A 51 -10.36 7.31 5.36
CA LYS A 51 -10.31 8.24 4.22
C LYS A 51 -9.01 8.17 3.42
N LEU A 52 -8.17 7.18 3.68
CA LEU A 52 -6.93 7.00 2.92
C LEU A 52 -7.26 6.65 1.47
N GLU A 53 -6.64 7.38 0.55
CA GLU A 53 -6.82 7.28 -0.89
C GLU A 53 -5.52 6.89 -1.59
N HIS A 54 -4.36 7.30 -1.05
CA HIS A 54 -3.06 7.04 -1.64
C HIS A 54 -2.12 6.41 -0.59
N LEU A 55 -1.55 5.27 -0.92
CA LEU A 55 -0.54 4.60 -0.09
C LEU A 55 0.69 4.24 -0.92
N TYR A 56 1.85 4.66 -0.44
CA TYR A 56 3.15 4.32 -1.03
C TYR A 56 4.02 3.64 0.03
N VAL A 57 4.34 2.37 -0.20
CA VAL A 57 5.15 1.50 0.67
C VAL A 57 6.26 0.82 -0.13
N ALA A 58 6.86 1.55 -1.08
CA ALA A 58 7.91 1.00 -1.92
C ALA A 58 9.24 0.88 -1.16
N TYR A 59 10.06 -0.14 -1.42
CA TYR A 59 11.39 -0.28 -0.81
C TYR A 59 11.36 -0.22 0.73
N THR A 60 10.53 -1.08 1.32
CA THR A 60 10.38 -1.21 2.79
C THR A 60 11.15 -2.40 3.37
N ALA A 61 12.13 -2.94 2.64
CA ALA A 61 12.98 -4.06 3.08
C ALA A 61 12.19 -5.31 3.53
N GLY A 62 11.11 -5.66 2.81
CA GLY A 62 10.22 -6.78 3.14
C GLY A 62 9.43 -6.66 4.46
N ARG A 63 9.45 -5.49 5.12
CA ARG A 63 8.79 -5.28 6.43
C ARG A 63 7.31 -4.93 6.32
N VAL A 64 6.85 -4.57 5.13
CA VAL A 64 5.45 -4.39 4.77
C VAL A 64 5.04 -5.56 3.87
N SER A 65 4.08 -6.36 4.32
CA SER A 65 3.67 -7.61 3.71
C SER A 65 2.19 -7.63 3.33
N ASP A 66 1.73 -8.76 2.80
CA ASP A 66 0.32 -9.04 2.56
C ASP A 66 -0.59 -8.70 3.75
N ALA A 67 -0.12 -8.92 4.98
CA ALA A 67 -0.93 -8.66 6.17
C ALA A 67 -1.31 -7.18 6.30
N ALA A 68 -0.38 -6.27 6.05
CA ALA A 68 -0.66 -4.84 6.07
C ALA A 68 -1.52 -4.40 4.90
N ILE A 69 -1.24 -4.89 3.69
CA ILE A 69 -2.01 -4.53 2.50
C ILE A 69 -3.46 -5.03 2.61
N ALA A 70 -3.68 -6.24 3.13
CA ALA A 70 -5.02 -6.75 3.43
C ALA A 70 -5.74 -5.91 4.50
N ALA A 71 -5.02 -5.43 5.53
CA ALA A 71 -5.60 -4.51 6.51
C ALA A 71 -6.01 -3.18 5.87
N VAL A 72 -5.19 -2.64 4.97
CA VAL A 72 -5.50 -1.42 4.19
C VAL A 72 -6.72 -1.64 3.32
N ALA A 73 -6.78 -2.73 2.54
CA ALA A 73 -7.96 -3.11 1.77
C ALA A 73 -9.21 -3.22 2.68
N ALA A 74 -9.01 -3.58 3.95
CA ALA A 74 -10.09 -3.70 4.92
C ALA A 74 -10.62 -2.40 5.50
N GLY A 75 -9.74 -1.46 5.78
CA GLY A 75 -10.08 -0.20 6.44
C GLY A 75 -10.30 0.97 5.49
N CYS A 76 -9.73 0.91 4.28
CA CYS A 76 -9.59 2.06 3.38
C CYS A 76 -10.28 1.80 2.02
N ALA A 77 -11.62 1.73 2.02
CA ALA A 77 -12.40 1.52 0.79
C ALA A 77 -12.24 2.64 -0.27
N LEU A 78 -11.73 3.81 0.13
CA LEU A 78 -11.44 4.93 -0.78
C LEU A 78 -10.06 4.86 -1.43
N LEU A 79 -9.26 3.81 -1.17
CA LEU A 79 -7.95 3.65 -1.79
C LEU A 79 -8.07 3.65 -3.32
N SER A 80 -7.26 4.50 -3.96
CA SER A 80 -7.24 4.72 -5.40
C SER A 80 -5.84 4.63 -6.00
N TYR A 81 -4.81 4.86 -5.19
CA TYR A 81 -3.40 4.73 -5.58
C TYR A 81 -2.67 3.82 -4.59
N LEU A 82 -2.03 2.77 -5.10
CA LEU A 82 -1.19 1.87 -4.32
C LEU A 82 0.17 1.66 -5.00
N ASN A 83 1.25 1.92 -4.28
CA ASN A 83 2.60 1.52 -4.69
C ASN A 83 3.20 0.51 -3.70
N VAL A 84 3.46 -0.70 -4.19
CA VAL A 84 4.11 -1.81 -3.45
C VAL A 84 5.37 -2.31 -4.18
N SER A 85 6.00 -1.45 -4.99
CA SER A 85 7.20 -1.81 -5.74
C SER A 85 8.40 -2.06 -4.82
N GLY A 86 9.25 -3.04 -5.13
CA GLY A 86 10.45 -3.29 -4.34
C GLY A 86 10.15 -3.72 -2.90
N THR A 87 9.14 -4.58 -2.70
CA THR A 87 8.76 -5.11 -1.39
C THR A 87 9.45 -6.44 -1.06
N ASP A 88 10.51 -6.79 -1.79
CA ASP A 88 11.33 -8.00 -1.58
C ASP A 88 10.54 -9.32 -1.50
N GLY A 89 9.45 -9.40 -2.29
CA GLY A 89 8.56 -10.56 -2.34
C GLY A 89 7.59 -10.69 -1.15
N ALA A 90 7.54 -9.70 -0.25
CA ALA A 90 6.62 -9.70 0.89
C ALA A 90 5.17 -9.39 0.50
N VAL A 91 4.94 -8.76 -0.64
CA VAL A 91 3.61 -8.50 -1.22
C VAL A 91 3.38 -9.41 -2.42
N THR A 92 2.31 -10.21 -2.35
CA THR A 92 1.97 -11.25 -3.32
C THR A 92 0.63 -10.98 -4.02
N ASP A 93 0.28 -11.86 -4.96
CA ASP A 93 -1.04 -11.90 -5.59
C ASP A 93 -2.21 -11.80 -4.62
N ALA A 94 -2.11 -12.41 -3.42
CA ALA A 94 -3.19 -12.44 -2.45
C ALA A 94 -3.55 -11.03 -1.94
N ALA A 95 -2.53 -10.20 -1.67
CA ALA A 95 -2.73 -8.82 -1.24
C ALA A 95 -3.31 -7.94 -2.35
N ILE A 96 -2.81 -8.10 -3.58
CA ILE A 96 -3.32 -7.35 -4.72
C ILE A 96 -4.78 -7.71 -5.00
N GLN A 97 -5.14 -8.99 -4.95
CA GLN A 97 -6.53 -9.42 -5.11
C GLN A 97 -7.42 -8.83 -4.01
N ALA A 98 -6.97 -8.85 -2.75
CA ALA A 98 -7.73 -8.27 -1.64
C ALA A 98 -7.99 -6.76 -1.84
N VAL A 99 -7.02 -6.03 -2.41
CA VAL A 99 -7.17 -4.61 -2.75
C VAL A 99 -8.21 -4.42 -3.84
N VAL A 100 -8.13 -5.18 -4.94
CA VAL A 100 -9.08 -5.08 -6.06
C VAL A 100 -10.51 -5.40 -5.62
N ASP A 101 -10.68 -6.41 -4.78
CA ASP A 101 -11.99 -6.86 -4.29
C ASP A 101 -12.68 -5.83 -3.37
N ARG A 102 -11.89 -4.99 -2.68
CA ARG A 102 -12.38 -4.17 -1.56
C ARG A 102 -12.21 -2.67 -1.74
N CYS A 103 -11.42 -2.24 -2.72
CA CYS A 103 -11.18 -0.84 -3.04
C CYS A 103 -11.78 -0.51 -4.42
N PRO A 104 -13.10 -0.25 -4.52
CA PRO A 104 -13.78 -0.05 -5.81
C PRO A 104 -13.33 1.21 -6.57
N TYR A 105 -12.57 2.09 -5.91
CA TYR A 105 -12.01 3.30 -6.50
C TYR A 105 -10.54 3.14 -6.90
N MET A 106 -10.02 1.92 -7.01
CA MET A 106 -8.65 1.69 -7.49
C MET A 106 -8.48 2.22 -8.92
N HIS A 107 -7.48 3.06 -9.15
CA HIS A 107 -7.17 3.63 -10.47
C HIS A 107 -5.71 3.44 -10.87
N TRP A 108 -4.81 3.30 -9.90
CA TRP A 108 -3.38 3.19 -10.17
C TRP A 108 -2.72 2.22 -9.20
N LEU A 109 -1.99 1.27 -9.76
CA LEU A 109 -1.29 0.22 -9.02
C LEU A 109 0.11 0.05 -9.59
N ASN A 110 1.11 0.11 -8.72
CA ASN A 110 2.49 -0.23 -9.07
C ASN A 110 2.96 -1.46 -8.28
N VAL A 111 3.33 -2.49 -9.02
CA VAL A 111 3.81 -3.80 -8.56
C VAL A 111 5.14 -4.19 -9.22
N SER A 112 5.88 -3.23 -9.78
CA SER A 112 7.21 -3.50 -10.33
C SER A 112 8.18 -3.95 -9.23
N ASP A 113 9.17 -4.77 -9.56
CA ASP A 113 10.22 -5.21 -8.60
C ASP A 113 9.67 -5.95 -7.34
N THR A 114 8.57 -6.70 -7.48
CA THR A 114 8.04 -7.57 -6.41
C THR A 114 8.70 -8.95 -6.39
N GLN A 115 9.85 -9.13 -7.05
CA GLN A 115 10.61 -10.39 -7.09
C GLN A 115 9.78 -11.61 -7.55
N GLY A 116 8.81 -11.39 -8.46
CA GLY A 116 7.92 -12.43 -8.99
C GLY A 116 6.79 -12.87 -8.05
N ALA A 117 6.64 -12.25 -6.87
CA ALA A 117 5.57 -12.55 -5.92
C ALA A 117 4.18 -12.09 -6.39
N VAL A 118 4.13 -11.00 -7.15
CA VAL A 118 2.97 -10.62 -7.99
C VAL A 118 3.20 -11.21 -9.37
N THR A 119 2.28 -12.05 -9.84
CA THR A 119 2.50 -12.93 -10.98
C THR A 119 1.87 -12.40 -12.27
N GLU A 120 2.47 -12.74 -13.41
CA GLU A 120 1.94 -12.37 -14.72
C GLU A 120 0.51 -12.88 -14.98
N PRO A 121 0.12 -14.12 -14.59
CA PRO A 121 -1.27 -14.57 -14.69
C PRO A 121 -2.27 -13.68 -13.97
N LEU A 122 -1.96 -13.21 -12.74
CA LEU A 122 -2.83 -12.27 -12.03
C LEU A 122 -2.95 -10.96 -12.81
N LEU A 123 -1.82 -10.39 -13.24
CA LEU A 123 -1.80 -9.10 -13.94
C LEU A 123 -2.56 -9.15 -15.27
N ARG A 124 -2.43 -10.25 -16.01
CA ARG A 124 -3.22 -10.48 -17.24
C ARG A 124 -4.72 -10.50 -16.94
N ARG A 125 -5.13 -11.22 -15.89
CA ARG A 125 -6.54 -11.27 -15.47
C ARG A 125 -7.05 -9.87 -15.07
N MET A 126 -6.29 -9.15 -14.26
CA MET A 126 -6.64 -7.81 -13.81
C MET A 126 -6.78 -6.82 -14.96
N LYS A 127 -5.88 -6.85 -15.94
CA LYS A 127 -5.96 -5.98 -17.13
C LYS A 127 -7.22 -6.25 -17.97
N LEU A 128 -7.74 -7.48 -17.96
CA LEU A 128 -8.99 -7.86 -18.65
C LEU A 128 -10.24 -7.49 -17.84
N GLU A 129 -10.25 -7.77 -16.53
CA GLU A 129 -11.42 -7.59 -15.65
C GLU A 129 -11.57 -6.14 -15.17
N HIS A 130 -10.45 -5.41 -15.04
CA HIS A 130 -10.39 -4.05 -14.51
C HIS A 130 -9.59 -3.10 -15.42
N PRO A 131 -10.02 -2.88 -16.67
CA PRO A 131 -9.27 -2.08 -17.65
C PRO A 131 -9.10 -0.59 -17.27
N GLY A 132 -9.83 -0.11 -16.26
CA GLY A 132 -9.69 1.25 -15.74
C GLY A 132 -8.51 1.44 -14.76
N ILE A 133 -7.88 0.36 -14.31
CA ILE A 133 -6.72 0.43 -13.41
C ILE A 133 -5.44 0.54 -14.24
N ALA A 134 -4.73 1.65 -14.11
CA ALA A 134 -3.38 1.80 -14.65
C ALA A 134 -2.40 0.96 -13.82
N ILE A 135 -1.90 -0.13 -14.42
CA ILE A 135 -0.97 -1.06 -13.78
C ILE A 135 0.44 -0.81 -14.32
N ILE A 136 1.38 -0.54 -13.41
CA ILE A 136 2.82 -0.54 -13.68
C ILE A 136 3.38 -1.88 -13.19
N ASP A 137 3.86 -2.69 -14.13
CA ASP A 137 4.45 -4.00 -13.90
C ASP A 137 5.91 -4.07 -14.41
N PHE A 138 6.47 -5.28 -14.54
CA PHE A 138 7.91 -5.60 -14.60
C PHE A 138 8.71 -4.89 -15.71
#